data_AF-A0A9W9DG36-F1
#
_entry.id   AF-A0A9W9DG36-F1
#
_cell.length_a   1.000
_cell.length_b   1.000
_cell.length_c   1.000
_cell.angle_alpha   90.00
_cell.angle_beta   90.00
_cell.angle_gamma   90.00
#
_symmetry.space_group_name_H-M   'P 1'
#
loop_
_entity.id
_entity.type
_entity.pdbx_description
1 polymer ?
#
loop_
_entity_poly.entity_id
_entity_poly.type
_entity_poly.pdbx_seq_one_letter_code
_entity_poly.pdbx_strand_id
1 'polypeptide(L)'
;LWEKLPEYTELRWDIFPWPMLNKPLSPEDITYAAVDAYLSSPYHPEKEKQQKDRIKEQIRKWHPDRFETKLLPKVIEEDKVRVKEGAGSVARNLNDLLTKSNIPTFFN
;
A
#
# COMPACT_ATOMS: atom_id res chain seq x y z
N LEU A 1 -13.24 0.65 2.90
CA LEU A 1 -12.27 0.59 4.02
C LEU A 1 -11.44 1.87 4.13
N TRP A 2 -10.70 2.26 3.10
CA TRP A 2 -9.94 3.54 3.09
C TRP A 2 -10.75 4.78 3.46
N GLU A 3 -11.99 4.88 2.97
CA GLU A 3 -12.88 6.02 3.24
C GLU A 3 -13.31 6.11 4.71
N LYS A 4 -13.29 4.98 5.43
CA LYS A 4 -13.66 4.91 6.84
C LYS A 4 -12.49 5.21 7.77
N LEU A 5 -11.23 5.04 7.33
CA LEU A 5 -10.05 5.27 8.16
C LEU A 5 -10.03 6.66 8.83
N PRO A 6 -10.37 7.76 8.12
CA PRO A 6 -10.44 9.08 8.74
C PRO A 6 -11.55 9.23 9.79
N GLU A 7 -12.54 8.34 9.86
CA GLU A 7 -13.63 8.42 10.83
C GLU A 7 -13.25 7.82 12.20
N TYR A 8 -12.26 6.93 12.23
CA TYR A 8 -11.78 6.36 13.48
C TYR A 8 -11.02 7.39 14.31
N THR A 9 -11.18 7.30 15.64
CA THR A 9 -10.45 8.11 16.62
C THR A 9 -9.04 7.58 16.83
N GLU A 10 -8.87 6.26 16.77
CA GLU A 10 -7.60 5.56 16.93
C GLU A 10 -7.38 4.59 15.78
N LEU A 11 -6.19 4.63 15.19
CA LEU A 11 -5.75 3.70 14.17
C LEU A 11 -4.68 2.78 14.75
N ARG A 12 -4.76 1.50 14.38
CA ARG A 12 -3.79 0.46 14.72
C ARG A 12 -3.22 -0.15 13.46
N TRP A 13 -2.11 -0.85 13.56
CA TRP A 13 -1.46 -1.51 12.44
C TRP A 13 -2.39 -2.44 11.65
N ASP A 14 -3.22 -3.22 12.34
CA ASP A 14 -4.01 -4.30 11.78
C ASP A 14 -5.25 -3.84 11.00
N ILE A 15 -5.66 -2.58 11.17
CA ILE A 15 -6.83 -2.01 10.45
C ILE A 15 -6.46 -1.43 9.09
N PHE A 16 -5.17 -1.18 8.83
CA PHE A 16 -4.75 -0.65 7.55
C PHE A 16 -4.90 -1.71 6.44
N PRO A 17 -5.46 -1.34 5.27
CA PRO A 17 -5.54 -2.21 4.11
C PRO A 17 -4.18 -2.29 3.40
N TRP A 18 -3.19 -2.87 4.07
CA TRP A 18 -1.89 -3.20 3.47
C TRP A 18 -2.12 -3.90 2.13
N PRO A 19 -1.45 -3.50 1.03
CA PRO A 19 -1.65 -4.09 -0.29
C PRO A 19 -0.97 -5.46 -0.38
N MET A 20 -1.43 -6.39 0.45
CA MET A 20 -0.94 -7.74 0.62
C MET A 20 -2.12 -8.70 0.79
N LEU A 21 -1.95 -9.96 0.38
CA LEU A 21 -2.99 -10.99 0.51
C LEU A 21 -3.29 -11.32 1.98
N ASN A 22 -2.24 -11.41 2.80
CA ASN A 22 -2.32 -11.55 4.25
C ASN A 22 -1.85 -10.25 4.90
N LYS A 23 -2.43 -9.92 6.06
CA LYS A 23 -1.95 -8.77 6.83
C LYS A 23 -0.51 -9.03 7.30
N PRO A 24 0.44 -8.11 7.05
CA PRO A 24 1.80 -8.24 7.56
C PRO A 24 1.79 -8.18 9.09
N LEU A 25 2.73 -8.88 9.74
CA LEU A 25 2.95 -8.80 11.19
C LEU A 25 3.93 -7.66 11.52
N SER A 26 4.87 -7.39 10.61
CA SER A 26 5.84 -6.30 10.74
C SER A 26 6.13 -5.61 9.39
N PRO A 27 6.79 -4.44 9.40
CA PRO A 27 7.16 -3.74 8.16
C PRO A 27 8.02 -4.56 7.20
N GLU A 28 8.84 -5.49 7.71
CA GLU A 28 9.71 -6.36 6.91
C GLU A 28 8.95 -7.36 6.04
N ASP A 29 7.72 -7.73 6.44
CA ASP A 29 6.85 -8.61 5.65
C ASP A 29 6.36 -7.93 4.36
N ILE A 30 6.42 -6.59 4.30
CA ILE A 30 5.97 -5.78 3.17
C ILE A 30 7.05 -5.77 2.07
N THR A 31 7.14 -6.90 1.38
CA THR A 31 8.10 -7.11 0.30
C THR A 31 7.52 -6.74 -1.06
N TYR A 32 8.42 -6.44 -2.01
CA TYR A 32 8.06 -6.21 -3.42
C TYR A 32 7.19 -7.34 -3.98
N ALA A 33 7.60 -8.59 -3.76
CA ALA A 33 6.90 -9.77 -4.27
C ALA A 33 5.50 -9.93 -3.67
N ALA A 34 5.32 -9.65 -2.38
CA ALA A 34 4.01 -9.72 -1.74
C ALA A 34 3.06 -8.64 -2.27
N VAL A 35 3.56 -7.42 -2.47
CA VAL A 35 2.78 -6.30 -3.02
C VAL A 35 2.42 -6.54 -4.49
N ASP A 36 3.36 -7.05 -5.28
CA ASP A 36 3.11 -7.41 -6.68
C ASP A 36 2.08 -8.54 -6.81
N ALA A 37 2.20 -9.60 -6.01
CA ALA A 37 1.24 -10.70 -6.01
C ALA A 37 -0.19 -10.21 -5.69
N TYR A 38 -0.34 -9.29 -4.73
CA TYR A 38 -1.63 -8.67 -4.42
C TYR A 38 -2.18 -7.82 -5.59
N LEU A 39 -1.31 -7.07 -6.25
CA LEU A 39 -1.64 -6.22 -7.40
C LEU A 39 -1.76 -6.95 -8.73
N SER A 40 -1.33 -8.19 -8.80
CA SER A 40 -1.48 -9.07 -9.97
C SER A 40 -2.60 -10.09 -9.79
N SER A 41 -3.12 -10.22 -8.55
CA SER A 41 -4.16 -11.20 -8.23
C SER A 41 -5.41 -11.04 -9.11
N PRO A 42 -5.94 -12.14 -9.69
CA PRO A 42 -7.19 -12.13 -10.46
C PRO A 42 -8.42 -11.89 -9.58
N TYR A 43 -8.28 -12.06 -8.26
CA TYR A 43 -9.34 -11.81 -7.28
C TYR A 43 -9.33 -10.40 -6.72
N HIS A 44 -8.55 -9.50 -7.32
CA HIS A 44 -8.50 -8.13 -6.83
C HIS A 44 -9.85 -7.43 -6.99
N PRO A 45 -10.24 -6.57 -6.02
CA PRO A 45 -11.52 -5.86 -6.08
C PRO A 45 -11.72 -5.05 -7.36
N GLU A 46 -10.62 -4.60 -7.97
CA GLU A 46 -10.60 -3.78 -9.18
C GLU A 46 -9.96 -4.55 -10.36
N LYS A 47 -10.20 -5.87 -10.46
CA LYS A 47 -9.61 -6.74 -11.50
C LYS A 47 -9.88 -6.31 -12.96
N GLU A 48 -10.94 -5.54 -13.19
CA GLU A 48 -11.28 -4.99 -14.52
C GLU A 48 -10.34 -3.84 -14.94
N LYS A 49 -9.62 -3.23 -13.98
CA LYS A 49 -8.63 -2.19 -14.26
C LYS A 49 -7.29 -2.80 -14.63
N GLN A 50 -6.57 -2.12 -15.51
CA GLN A 50 -5.18 -2.47 -15.81
C GLN A 50 -4.33 -2.39 -14.55
N GLN A 51 -3.36 -3.31 -14.42
CA GLN A 51 -2.45 -3.37 -13.27
C GLN A 51 -1.77 -2.02 -12.99
N LYS A 52 -1.36 -1.30 -14.05
CA LYS A 52 -0.75 0.02 -13.94
C LYS A 52 -1.67 1.06 -13.27
N ASP A 53 -2.96 1.03 -13.55
CA ASP A 53 -3.91 1.96 -12.93
C ASP A 53 -4.19 1.58 -11.47
N ARG A 54 -4.25 0.28 -11.17
CA ARG A 54 -4.32 -0.24 -9.79
C ARG A 54 -3.11 0.21 -8.96
N ILE A 55 -1.90 0.15 -9.52
CA ILE A 55 -0.67 0.65 -8.88
C ILE A 55 -0.79 2.15 -8.58
N LYS A 56 -1.16 2.98 -9.58
CA LYS A 56 -1.30 4.44 -9.39
C LYS A 56 -2.31 4.79 -8.30
N GLU A 57 -3.42 4.06 -8.22
CA GLU A 57 -4.42 4.29 -7.18
C GLU A 57 -3.92 3.94 -5.78
N GLN A 58 -3.15 2.86 -5.64
CA GLN A 58 -2.49 2.56 -4.37
C GLN A 58 -1.44 3.62 -4.02
N ILE A 59 -0.66 4.11 -4.98
CA ILE A 59 0.29 5.22 -4.75
C ILE A 59 -0.44 6.44 -4.19
N ARG A 60 -1.59 6.82 -4.77
CA ARG A 60 -2.39 7.95 -4.25
C ARG A 60 -2.89 7.72 -2.82
N LYS A 61 -3.21 6.48 -2.45
CA LYS A 61 -3.68 6.11 -1.10
C LYS A 61 -2.55 6.15 -0.07
N TRP A 62 -1.35 5.69 -0.46
CA TRP A 62 -0.16 5.57 0.39
C TRP A 62 0.84 6.72 0.25
N HIS A 63 0.54 7.74 -0.56
CA HIS A 63 1.44 8.88 -0.74
C HIS A 63 1.72 9.56 0.61
N PRO A 64 2.98 9.88 0.94
CA PRO A 64 3.35 10.48 2.24
C PRO A 64 2.52 11.72 2.59
N ASP A 65 2.33 12.63 1.63
CA ASP A 65 1.53 13.84 1.82
C ASP A 65 0.11 13.56 2.32
N ARG A 66 -0.53 12.48 1.84
CA ARG A 66 -1.89 12.12 2.30
C ARG A 66 -1.85 11.30 3.57
N PHE A 67 -0.96 10.31 3.62
CA PHE A 67 -0.91 9.33 4.69
C PHE A 67 -0.39 9.94 6.00
N GLU A 68 0.74 10.64 5.95
CA GLU A 68 1.40 11.22 7.12
C GLU A 68 0.63 12.41 7.69
N THR A 69 -0.16 13.11 6.87
CA THR A 69 -0.96 14.26 7.34
C THR A 69 -2.33 13.87 7.89
N LYS A 70 -2.98 12.85 7.31
CA LYS A 70 -4.39 12.50 7.65
C LYS A 70 -4.53 11.28 8.54
N LEU A 71 -3.67 10.28 8.37
CA LEU A 71 -3.83 8.97 9.02
C LEU A 71 -2.80 8.76 10.13
N LEU A 72 -1.52 9.00 9.86
CA LEU A 72 -0.45 8.79 10.84
C LEU A 72 -0.66 9.52 12.18
N PRO A 73 -1.22 10.76 12.25
CA PRO A 73 -1.48 11.43 13.52
C PRO A 73 -2.55 10.75 14.38
N LYS A 74 -3.39 9.89 13.79
CA LYS A 74 -4.43 9.12 14.48
C LYS A 74 -3.96 7.74 14.91
N VAL A 75 -2.75 7.34 14.52
CA VAL A 75 -2.17 6.05 14.91
C VAL A 75 -1.74 6.13 16.36
N ILE A 76 -2.10 5.11 17.15
CA ILE A 76 -1.67 5.00 18.54
C ILE A 76 -0.14 5.00 18.64
N GLU A 77 0.40 5.48 19.74
CA GLU A 77 1.85 5.70 19.85
C GLU A 77 2.65 4.39 19.72
N GLU A 78 2.13 3.29 20.25
CA GLU A 78 2.72 1.96 20.16
C GLU A 78 2.88 1.47 18.71
N ASP A 79 2.00 1.92 17.82
CA ASP A 79 1.96 1.48 16.42
C ASP A 79 2.60 2.48 15.46
N LYS A 80 2.88 3.69 15.92
CA LYS A 80 3.19 4.83 15.06
C LYS A 80 4.46 4.63 14.25
N VAL A 81 5.51 4.12 14.89
CA VAL A 81 6.79 3.82 14.23
C VAL A 81 6.58 2.72 13.20
N ARG A 82 6.00 1.58 13.61
CA ARG A 82 5.76 0.45 12.69
C ARG A 82 4.89 0.87 11.50
N VAL A 83 3.78 1.57 11.73
CA VAL A 83 2.87 2.01 10.66
C VAL A 83 3.57 2.97 9.70
N LYS A 84 4.39 3.90 10.19
CA LYS A 84 5.16 4.82 9.36
C LYS A 84 6.14 4.06 8.46
N GLU A 85 6.90 3.13 9.04
CA GLU A 85 7.86 2.30 8.30
C GLU A 85 7.16 1.44 7.25
N GLY A 86 6.06 0.77 7.64
CA GLY A 86 5.28 -0.05 6.72
C GLY A 86 4.68 0.76 5.57
N ALA A 87 4.15 1.96 5.85
CA ALA A 87 3.64 2.86 4.81
C ALA A 87 4.76 3.30 3.84
N GLY A 88 5.96 3.57 4.37
CA GLY A 88 7.15 3.85 3.58
C GLY A 88 7.56 2.69 2.68
N SER A 89 7.56 1.46 3.21
CA SER A 89 7.81 0.24 2.45
C SER A 89 6.79 0.05 1.33
N VAL A 90 5.50 0.23 1.61
CA VAL A 90 4.44 0.18 0.59
C VAL A 90 4.69 1.21 -0.51
N ALA A 91 4.89 2.48 -0.14
CA ALA A 91 5.08 3.55 -1.10
C ALA A 91 6.29 3.29 -2.01
N ARG A 92 7.39 2.78 -1.46
CA ARG A 92 8.59 2.41 -2.24
C ARG A 92 8.30 1.28 -3.22
N ASN A 93 7.75 0.16 -2.74
CA ASN A 93 7.43 -1.01 -3.58
C ASN A 93 6.47 -0.65 -4.72
N LEU A 94 5.46 0.19 -4.46
CA LEU A 94 4.51 0.65 -5.47
C LEU A 94 5.17 1.52 -6.56
N ASN A 95 6.09 2.41 -6.18
CA ASN A 95 6.84 3.23 -7.14
C ASN A 95 7.78 2.38 -7.99
N ASP A 96 8.43 1.38 -7.40
CA ASP A 96 9.28 0.43 -8.12
C ASP A 96 8.46 -0.39 -9.14
N LEU A 97 7.27 -0.85 -8.74
CA LEU A 97 6.32 -1.53 -9.64
C LEU A 97 5.87 -0.63 -10.79
N LEU A 98 5.49 0.63 -10.50
CA LEU A 98 5.08 1.57 -11.52
C LEU A 98 6.21 1.82 -12.52
N THR A 99 7.43 2.01 -12.02
CA THR A 99 8.63 2.23 -12.83
C THR A 99 8.87 1.05 -13.77
N LYS A 100 8.86 -0.18 -13.25
CA LYS A 100 9.01 -1.40 -14.06
C LYS A 100 7.90 -1.56 -15.09
N SER A 101 6.66 -1.21 -14.76
CA SER A 101 5.54 -1.26 -15.72
C SER A 101 5.64 -0.24 -16.86
N ASN A 102 6.48 0.79 -16.71
CA ASN A 102 6.71 1.81 -17.72
C ASN A 102 7.90 1.50 -18.64
N ILE A 103 8.76 0.55 -18.28
CA ILE A 103 9.88 0.13 -19.11
C ILE A 103 9.28 -0.72 -20.25
N PRO A 104 9.38 -0.29 -21.52
CA PRO A 104 8.99 -1.14 -22.63
C PRO A 104 9.88 -2.38 -22.59
N THR A 105 9.29 -3.56 -22.50
CA THR A 105 10.02 -4.81 -22.67
C THR A 105 10.47 -4.91 -24.12
N PHE A 106 11.70 -4.47 -24.41
CA PHE A 106 12.37 -4.65 -25.68
C PHE A 106 12.89 -6.09 -25.80
N PHE A 107 11.99 -7.08 -25.73
CA PHE A 107 12.32 -8.46 -26.08
C PHE A 107 11.10 -9.06 -26.78
N ASN A 108 11.19 -9.12 -28.11
CA ASN A 108 10.48 -10.07 -28.97
C ASN A 108 11.36 -10.32 -30.19
#